data_AF-A0A366ZL77-F1
#
_entry.id   AF-A0A366ZL77-F1
#
_cell.length_a   1.000
_cell.length_b   1.000
_cell.length_c   1.000
_cell.angle_alpha   90.00
_cell.angle_beta   90.00
_cell.angle_gamma   90.00
#
_symmetry.space_group_name_H-M   'P 1'
#
loop_
_entity.id
_entity.type
_entity.pdbx_description
1 polymer ?
#
loop_
_entity_poly.entity_id
_entity_poly.type
_entity_poly.pdbx_seq_one_letter_code
_entity_poly.pdbx_strand_id
1 'polypeptide(L)'
;MTATDTTPSAGSALPDSPSRGRRAWPWAAAVSAAAAGGLHMRAAFDHVGAHDVVVGFFLVVAFAQLALGVWLAMGVVAGLRPDVRLIGLALLATVALVGLYVVAHTTDLLAAFQVHDTAAHHGAGTVGTEAHSTETTGPVALGLEPVTTREPATLLGAGTVALEMVTVLSLTALLPARWRGGAANALLLLGAATWLLWLTGVLA
;
A
#
# COMPACT_ATOMS: atom_id res chain seq x y z
N MET A 1 -21.02 -70.32 28.02
CA MET A 1 -20.88 -69.79 26.65
C MET A 1 -21.59 -68.46 26.62
N THR A 2 -20.85 -67.38 26.83
CA THR A 2 -21.38 -66.01 26.90
C THR A 2 -20.67 -65.23 25.80
N ALA A 3 -21.42 -64.82 24.78
CA ALA A 3 -20.89 -64.11 23.63
C ALA A 3 -20.60 -62.66 24.02
N THR A 4 -19.34 -62.25 23.94
CA THR A 4 -18.92 -60.85 24.00
C THR A 4 -19.26 -60.19 22.68
N ASP A 5 -20.24 -59.30 22.72
CA ASP A 5 -20.61 -58.41 21.62
C ASP A 5 -19.63 -57.24 21.56
N THR A 6 -18.68 -57.30 20.63
CA THR A 6 -17.75 -56.20 20.34
C THR A 6 -18.26 -55.47 19.12
N THR A 7 -19.04 -54.41 19.33
CA THR A 7 -19.39 -53.45 18.28
C THR A 7 -18.24 -52.46 18.10
N PRO A 8 -17.53 -52.44 16.95
CA PRO A 8 -16.50 -51.45 16.71
C PRO A 8 -17.16 -50.11 16.34
N SER A 9 -17.32 -49.22 17.31
CA SER A 9 -17.52 -47.80 17.03
C SER A 9 -16.15 -47.14 16.86
N ALA A 10 -15.51 -47.37 15.71
CA ALA A 10 -14.38 -46.58 15.28
C ALA A 10 -14.93 -45.46 14.39
N GLY A 11 -15.26 -44.35 15.06
CA GLY A 11 -15.72 -43.12 14.43
C GLY A 11 -14.83 -42.72 13.27
N SER A 12 -15.49 -42.29 12.19
CA SER A 12 -14.90 -41.63 11.04
C SER A 12 -13.98 -40.49 11.49
N ALA A 13 -12.68 -40.77 11.56
CA ALA A 13 -11.65 -39.75 11.63
C ALA A 13 -11.57 -39.07 10.26
N LEU A 14 -12.45 -38.09 10.03
CA LEU A 14 -12.24 -37.11 8.97
C LEU A 14 -10.89 -36.44 9.24
N PRO A 15 -9.96 -36.39 8.27
CA PRO A 15 -8.72 -35.66 8.44
C PRO A 15 -9.05 -34.17 8.49
N ASP A 16 -9.19 -33.65 9.70
CA ASP A 16 -9.08 -32.23 9.99
C ASP A 16 -7.75 -31.76 9.39
N SER A 17 -7.82 -31.10 8.24
CA SER A 17 -6.70 -30.35 7.66
C SER A 17 -6.88 -28.83 7.82
N PRO A 18 -7.10 -28.28 9.03
CA PRO A 18 -7.14 -26.83 9.27
C PRO A 18 -5.75 -26.16 9.14
N SER A 19 -4.71 -26.90 8.75
CA SER A 19 -3.32 -26.42 8.67
C SER A 19 -2.98 -25.70 7.37
N ARG A 20 -3.67 -25.98 6.24
CA ARG A 20 -3.35 -25.38 4.94
C ARG A 20 -3.68 -23.88 4.88
N GLY A 21 -4.85 -23.48 5.41
CA GLY A 21 -5.27 -22.06 5.41
C GLY A 21 -4.37 -21.14 6.22
N ARG A 22 -3.66 -21.67 7.23
CA ARG A 22 -2.74 -20.87 8.07
C ARG A 22 -1.40 -20.57 7.38
N ARG A 23 -0.97 -21.40 6.43
CA ARG A 23 0.29 -21.20 5.69
C ARG A 23 0.14 -20.26 4.49
N ALA A 24 -1.09 -19.98 4.04
CA ALA A 24 -1.34 -19.09 2.91
C ALA A 24 -1.07 -17.61 3.25
N TRP A 25 -1.45 -17.16 4.45
CA TRP A 25 -1.31 -15.75 4.85
C TRP A 25 0.13 -15.23 4.91
N PRO A 26 1.11 -15.99 5.48
CA PRO A 26 2.49 -15.56 5.44
C PRO A 26 3.04 -15.39 4.02
N TRP A 27 2.69 -16.30 3.11
CA TRP A 27 3.08 -16.21 1.70
C TRP A 27 2.40 -15.03 0.99
N ALA A 28 1.11 -14.82 1.24
CA ALA A 28 0.39 -13.67 0.69
C ALA A 28 1.02 -12.34 1.16
N ALA A 29 1.36 -12.24 2.44
CA ALA A 29 2.07 -11.08 2.99
C ALA A 29 3.46 -10.91 2.34
N ALA A 30 4.23 -12.00 2.22
CA ALA A 30 5.57 -11.96 1.62
C ALA A 30 5.54 -11.52 0.15
N VAL A 31 4.67 -12.12 -0.65
CA VAL A 31 4.55 -11.86 -2.10
C VAL A 31 4.01 -10.45 -2.33
N SER A 32 2.96 -10.04 -1.62
CA SER A 32 2.39 -8.69 -1.79
C SER A 32 3.38 -7.60 -1.37
N ALA A 33 4.10 -7.77 -0.25
CA ALA A 33 5.11 -6.81 0.18
C ALA A 33 6.26 -6.73 -0.84
N ALA A 34 6.77 -7.86 -1.32
CA ALA A 34 7.84 -7.86 -2.32
C ALA A 34 7.40 -7.20 -3.64
N ALA A 35 6.17 -7.47 -4.08
CA ALA A 35 5.60 -6.88 -5.29
C ALA A 35 5.37 -5.37 -5.12
N ALA A 36 4.85 -4.92 -3.98
CA ALA A 36 4.72 -3.50 -3.65
C ALA A 36 6.08 -2.81 -3.66
N GLY A 37 7.10 -3.41 -3.04
CA GLY A 37 8.46 -2.89 -3.07
C GLY A 37 9.03 -2.77 -4.49
N GLY A 38 8.73 -3.74 -5.37
CA GLY A 38 9.07 -3.65 -6.79
C GLY A 38 8.38 -2.48 -7.51
N LEU A 39 7.11 -2.21 -7.21
CA LEU A 39 6.40 -1.05 -7.78
C LEU A 39 6.94 0.28 -7.25
N HIS A 40 7.30 0.39 -5.96
CA HIS A 40 7.95 1.59 -5.43
C HIS A 40 9.32 1.83 -6.04
N MET A 41 10.10 0.77 -6.30
CA MET A 41 11.37 0.89 -7.04
C MET A 41 11.13 1.44 -8.45
N ARG A 42 10.09 0.93 -9.15
CA ARG A 42 9.72 1.43 -10.48
C ARG A 42 9.29 2.90 -10.43
N ALA A 43 8.50 3.28 -9.42
CA ALA A 43 8.09 4.66 -9.19
C ALA A 43 9.29 5.57 -8.93
N ALA A 44 10.28 5.13 -8.14
CA ALA A 44 11.54 5.85 -7.96
C ALA A 44 12.23 6.13 -9.31
N PHE A 45 12.31 5.13 -10.21
CA PHE A 45 12.89 5.34 -11.54
C PHE A 45 12.11 6.34 -12.40
N ASP A 46 10.78 6.36 -12.30
CA ASP A 46 9.96 7.37 -13.02
C ASP A 46 10.18 8.80 -12.52
N HIS A 47 10.74 8.97 -11.31
CA HIS A 47 11.05 10.29 -10.72
C HIS A 47 12.53 10.66 -10.77
N VAL A 48 13.39 9.83 -11.39
CA VAL A 48 14.81 10.15 -11.59
C VAL A 48 14.91 11.34 -12.53
N GLY A 49 15.31 12.50 -11.99
CA GLY A 49 15.41 13.76 -12.72
C GLY A 49 14.35 14.81 -12.35
N ALA A 50 13.35 14.45 -11.53
CA ALA A 50 12.36 15.39 -11.02
C ALA A 50 12.69 15.87 -9.60
N HIS A 51 12.88 14.96 -8.63
CA HIS A 51 13.10 15.32 -7.22
C HIS A 51 13.87 14.25 -6.42
N ASP A 52 15.07 14.56 -5.93
CA ASP A 52 15.94 13.61 -5.20
C ASP A 52 15.30 13.06 -3.91
N VAL A 53 14.55 13.90 -3.19
CA VAL A 53 13.86 13.49 -1.93
C VAL A 53 12.77 12.45 -2.22
N VAL A 54 12.01 12.65 -3.29
CA VAL A 54 10.93 11.72 -3.69
C VAL A 54 11.52 10.38 -4.09
N VAL A 55 12.60 10.39 -4.89
CA VAL A 55 13.34 9.18 -5.26
C VAL A 55 13.86 8.46 -4.00
N GLY A 56 14.51 9.18 -3.08
CA GLY A 56 15.03 8.63 -1.83
C GLY A 56 13.94 7.98 -0.97
N PHE A 57 12.78 8.65 -0.83
CA PHE A 57 11.63 8.11 -0.11
C PHE A 57 11.13 6.79 -0.73
N PHE A 58 10.89 6.77 -2.04
CA PHE A 58 10.44 5.58 -2.76
C PHE A 58 11.43 4.42 -2.62
N LEU A 59 12.74 4.68 -2.71
CA LEU A 59 13.77 3.66 -2.53
C LEU A 59 13.79 3.09 -1.10
N VAL A 60 13.68 3.94 -0.08
CA VAL A 60 13.62 3.49 1.32
C VAL A 60 12.41 2.58 1.54
N VAL A 61 11.24 2.97 1.03
CA VAL A 61 10.01 2.16 1.12
C VAL A 61 10.19 0.84 0.35
N ALA A 62 10.71 0.90 -0.87
CA ALA A 62 10.97 -0.27 -1.71
C ALA A 62 11.86 -1.30 -0.99
N PHE A 63 13.00 -0.86 -0.45
CA PHE A 63 13.91 -1.75 0.26
C PHE A 63 13.30 -2.29 1.55
N ALA A 64 12.56 -1.48 2.31
CA ALA A 64 11.89 -1.94 3.53
C ALA A 64 10.87 -3.05 3.22
N GLN A 65 10.09 -2.91 2.15
CA GLN A 65 9.08 -3.89 1.75
C GLN A 65 9.69 -5.14 1.12
N LEU A 66 10.74 -5.01 0.32
CA LEU A 66 11.50 -6.16 -0.18
C LEU A 66 12.14 -6.94 0.98
N ALA A 67 12.74 -6.25 1.95
CA ALA A 67 13.31 -6.87 3.14
C ALA A 67 12.22 -7.57 3.98
N LEU A 68 11.06 -6.95 4.16
CA LEU A 68 9.90 -7.56 4.82
C LEU A 68 9.44 -8.81 4.09
N GLY A 69 9.30 -8.75 2.75
CA GLY A 69 8.90 -9.87 1.91
C GLY A 69 9.86 -11.04 2.01
N VAL A 70 11.17 -10.78 1.92
CA VAL A 70 12.24 -11.78 2.06
C VAL A 70 12.25 -12.37 3.48
N TRP A 71 12.15 -11.54 4.52
CA TRP A 71 12.10 -11.99 5.92
C TRP A 71 10.89 -12.92 6.17
N LEU A 72 9.70 -12.55 5.69
CA LEU A 72 8.51 -13.39 5.80
C LEU A 72 8.65 -14.70 5.04
N ALA A 73 9.14 -14.66 3.79
CA ALA A 73 9.35 -15.86 2.99
C ALA A 73 10.35 -16.83 3.64
N MET A 74 11.49 -16.32 4.13
CA MET A 74 12.47 -17.11 4.87
C MET A 74 11.87 -17.70 6.14
N GLY A 75 11.06 -16.92 6.89
CA GLY A 75 10.35 -17.41 8.07
C GLY A 75 9.42 -18.59 7.76
N VAL A 76 8.71 -18.53 6.63
CA VAL A 76 7.84 -19.63 6.18
C VAL A 76 8.65 -20.88 5.81
N VAL A 77 9.72 -20.69 5.03
CA VAL A 77 10.59 -21.79 4.59
C VAL A 77 11.28 -22.46 5.78
N ALA A 78 11.76 -21.67 6.74
CA ALA A 78 12.40 -22.15 7.96
C ALA A 78 11.41 -22.66 9.03
N GLY A 79 10.09 -22.54 8.81
CA GLY A 79 9.07 -22.93 9.78
C GLY A 79 9.05 -22.08 11.06
N LEU A 80 9.60 -20.87 11.01
CA LEU A 80 9.68 -19.94 12.14
C LEU A 80 8.35 -19.20 12.31
N ARG A 81 8.02 -18.87 13.57
CA ARG A 81 6.88 -18.00 13.86
C ARG A 81 7.34 -16.54 13.79
N PRO A 82 6.68 -15.68 13.01
CA PRO A 82 7.03 -14.27 12.95
C PRO A 82 6.77 -13.60 14.30
N ASP A 83 7.66 -12.68 14.69
CA ASP A 83 7.46 -11.86 15.89
C ASP A 83 6.27 -10.93 15.69
N VAL A 84 5.29 -11.03 16.60
CA VAL A 84 4.07 -10.22 16.60
C VAL A 84 4.38 -8.72 16.64
N ARG A 85 5.46 -8.31 17.32
CA ARG A 85 5.86 -6.90 17.39
C ARG A 85 6.30 -6.39 16.02
N LEU A 86 7.09 -7.19 15.29
CA LEU A 86 7.53 -6.85 13.94
C LEU A 86 6.36 -6.85 12.94
N ILE A 87 5.43 -7.80 13.04
CA ILE A 87 4.19 -7.79 12.23
C ILE A 87 3.35 -6.55 12.52
N GLY A 88 3.19 -6.19 13.80
CA GLY A 88 2.45 -4.99 14.21
C GLY A 88 3.11 -3.70 13.70
N LEU A 89 4.45 -3.61 13.79
CA LEU A 89 5.22 -2.47 13.27
C LEU A 89 5.10 -2.37 11.75
N ALA A 90 5.26 -3.49 11.03
CA ALA A 90 5.11 -3.55 9.58
C ALA A 90 3.70 -3.12 9.16
N LEU A 91 2.66 -3.64 9.83
CA LEU A 91 1.27 -3.25 9.58
C LEU A 91 1.06 -1.75 9.79
N LEU A 92 1.57 -1.20 10.91
CA LEU A 92 1.45 0.22 11.21
C LEU A 92 2.15 1.07 10.14
N ALA A 93 3.37 0.68 9.73
CA ALA A 93 4.12 1.38 8.69
C ALA A 93 3.39 1.34 7.34
N THR A 94 2.86 0.18 6.94
CA THR A 94 2.08 0.05 5.70
C THR A 94 0.81 0.90 5.72
N VAL A 95 0.06 0.89 6.82
CA VAL A 95 -1.13 1.74 6.98
C VAL A 95 -0.76 3.22 6.95
N ALA A 96 0.36 3.62 7.58
CA ALA A 96 0.86 4.98 7.53
C ALA A 96 1.25 5.41 6.11
N LEU A 97 1.90 4.53 5.33
CA LEU A 97 2.23 4.78 3.92
C LEU A 97 0.98 5.00 3.06
N VAL A 98 -0.05 4.17 3.24
CA VAL A 98 -1.34 4.34 2.56
C VAL A 98 -1.99 5.66 2.98
N GLY A 99 -2.00 5.97 4.27
CA GLY A 99 -2.52 7.24 4.76
C GLY A 99 -1.80 8.44 4.17
N LEU A 100 -0.46 8.39 4.12
CA LEU A 100 0.37 9.41 3.50
C LEU A 100 0.05 9.55 2.01
N TYR A 101 -0.10 8.44 1.27
CA TYR A 101 -0.52 8.45 -0.13
C TYR A 101 -1.86 9.17 -0.31
N VAL A 102 -2.88 8.83 0.48
CA VAL A 102 -4.20 9.45 0.41
C VAL A 102 -4.12 10.94 0.70
N VAL A 103 -3.44 11.34 1.78
CA VAL A 103 -3.28 12.75 2.14
C VAL A 103 -2.55 13.51 1.02
N ALA A 104 -1.44 12.98 0.52
CA ALA A 104 -0.68 13.62 -0.57
C ALA A 104 -1.53 13.82 -1.84
N HIS A 105 -2.39 12.86 -2.19
CA HIS A 105 -3.24 12.93 -3.40
C HIS A 105 -4.52 13.77 -3.24
N THR A 106 -4.92 14.08 -2.02
CA THR A 106 -6.19 14.77 -1.70
C THR A 106 -5.99 16.22 -1.26
N THR A 107 -4.79 16.56 -0.75
CA THR A 107 -4.49 17.89 -0.21
C THR A 107 -3.51 18.68 -1.06
N ASP A 108 -3.07 18.12 -2.19
CA ASP A 108 -2.03 18.70 -3.06
C ASP A 108 -0.77 19.14 -2.29
N LEU A 109 -0.46 18.49 -1.16
CA LEU A 109 0.70 18.81 -0.32
C LEU A 109 2.01 18.78 -1.11
N LEU A 110 2.07 17.97 -2.19
CA LEU A 110 3.21 17.90 -3.08
C LEU A 110 3.40 19.17 -3.91
N ALA A 111 2.34 19.88 -4.32
CA ALA A 111 2.48 21.15 -5.03
C ALA A 111 3.17 22.22 -4.18
N ALA A 112 2.92 22.25 -2.87
CA ALA A 112 3.60 23.17 -1.95
C ALA A 112 5.13 22.94 -1.89
N PHE A 113 5.58 21.70 -2.10
CA PHE A 113 7.02 21.38 -2.20
C PHE A 113 7.59 21.65 -3.60
N GLN A 114 6.81 21.57 -4.67
CA GLN A 114 7.26 21.87 -6.04
C GLN A 114 7.53 23.37 -6.29
N VAL A 115 6.85 24.28 -5.57
CA VAL A 115 7.11 25.73 -5.68
C VAL A 115 8.51 26.12 -5.16
N HIS A 116 9.10 25.33 -4.26
CA HIS A 116 10.41 25.63 -3.69
C HIS A 116 11.60 25.26 -4.61
N ASP A 117 11.43 24.26 -5.50
CA ASP A 117 12.47 23.87 -6.47
C ASP A 117 12.48 24.78 -7.71
N THR A 118 11.32 25.33 -8.10
CA THR A 118 11.20 26.23 -9.27
C THR A 118 11.75 27.63 -8.99
N ALA A 119 11.64 28.14 -7.75
CA ALA A 119 12.22 29.42 -7.35
C ALA A 119 13.76 29.43 -7.37
N ALA A 120 14.41 28.25 -7.27
CA ALA A 120 15.86 28.11 -7.34
C ALA A 120 16.42 28.10 -8.77
N HIS A 121 15.57 27.92 -9.80
CA HIS A 121 15.97 27.75 -11.20
C HIS A 121 15.56 28.90 -12.13
N HIS A 122 15.22 30.09 -11.61
CA HIS A 122 15.01 31.28 -12.43
C HIS A 122 16.32 31.91 -12.94
N GLY A 123 17.12 31.09 -13.62
CA GLY A 123 18.25 31.49 -14.44
C GLY A 123 18.43 30.52 -15.60
N ALA A 124 18.05 30.99 -16.80
CA ALA A 124 18.22 30.36 -18.12
C ALA A 124 17.17 29.29 -18.51
N GLY A 125 16.37 29.62 -19.53
CA GLY A 125 15.32 28.76 -20.05
C GLY A 125 15.80 27.74 -21.07
N THR A 126 14.98 26.71 -21.27
CA THR A 126 14.98 25.86 -22.47
C THR A 126 13.59 25.24 -22.65
N VAL A 127 12.95 25.65 -23.75
CA VAL A 127 12.07 24.89 -24.66
C VAL A 127 11.44 23.61 -24.10
N GLY A 128 10.14 23.67 -23.86
CA GLY A 128 9.31 22.54 -23.44
C GLY A 128 9.07 21.52 -24.56
N THR A 129 9.09 20.26 -24.19
CA THR A 129 8.49 19.15 -24.93
C THR A 129 7.24 18.68 -24.21
N GLU A 130 6.11 18.85 -24.90
CA GLU A 130 4.87 18.07 -24.78
C GLU A 130 4.18 18.01 -23.42
N ALA A 131 3.61 19.15 -23.02
CA ALA A 131 2.35 19.18 -22.29
C ALA A 131 1.29 19.76 -23.24
N HIS A 132 0.24 19.01 -23.55
CA HIS A 132 -0.92 19.51 -24.27
C HIS A 132 -1.61 20.61 -23.44
N SER A 133 -1.15 21.85 -23.64
CA SER A 133 -1.89 23.03 -23.25
C SER A 133 -3.08 23.17 -24.20
N THR A 134 -4.29 23.23 -23.64
CA THR A 134 -5.45 23.72 -24.37
C THR A 134 -5.26 25.21 -24.59
N GLU A 135 -4.56 25.53 -25.68
CA GLU A 135 -4.43 26.89 -26.21
C GLU A 135 -5.84 27.40 -26.54
N THR A 136 -6.36 28.31 -25.72
CA THR A 136 -7.62 29.00 -26.00
C THR A 136 -7.33 30.26 -26.80
N THR A 137 -7.07 30.08 -28.10
CA THR A 137 -6.84 31.20 -29.02
C THR A 137 -8.19 31.85 -29.37
N GLY A 138 -8.66 32.75 -28.49
CA GLY A 138 -9.86 33.54 -28.71
C GLY A 138 -9.77 34.91 -28.02
N PRO A 139 -10.39 35.98 -28.57
CA PRO A 139 -10.27 37.36 -28.07
C PRO A 139 -10.90 37.61 -26.68
N VAL A 140 -11.35 36.56 -26.00
CA VAL A 140 -11.87 36.59 -24.63
C VAL A 140 -11.16 35.49 -23.82
N ALA A 141 -9.84 35.60 -23.68
CA ALA A 141 -9.12 34.91 -22.63
C ALA A 141 -9.40 35.62 -21.30
N LEU A 142 -10.61 35.38 -20.75
CA LEU A 142 -10.82 35.62 -19.32
C LEU A 142 -9.78 34.77 -18.60
N GLY A 143 -8.93 35.40 -17.78
CA GLY A 143 -7.87 34.75 -17.00
C GLY A 143 -8.42 33.75 -15.99
N LEU A 144 -9.02 32.68 -16.49
CA LEU A 144 -9.36 31.49 -15.76
C LEU A 144 -8.02 30.82 -15.48
N GLU A 145 -7.70 30.76 -14.19
CA GLU A 145 -6.71 29.84 -13.63
C GLU A 145 -6.69 28.55 -14.45
N PRO A 146 -5.52 28.11 -14.94
CA PRO A 146 -5.44 26.88 -15.71
C PRO A 146 -6.09 25.79 -14.88
N VAL A 147 -7.14 25.17 -15.44
CA VAL A 147 -7.73 23.98 -14.84
C VAL A 147 -6.61 22.94 -14.81
N THR A 148 -6.02 22.73 -13.65
CA THR A 148 -5.06 21.66 -13.42
C THR A 148 -5.81 20.38 -13.70
N THR A 149 -5.64 19.82 -14.89
CA THR A 149 -6.17 18.52 -15.25
C THR A 149 -5.53 17.52 -14.31
N ARG A 150 -6.28 17.08 -13.31
CA ARG A 150 -5.86 16.04 -12.36
C ARG A 150 -5.38 14.86 -13.19
N GLU A 151 -4.08 14.58 -13.12
CA GLU A 151 -3.51 13.47 -13.87
C GLU A 151 -4.24 12.19 -13.44
N PRO A 152 -4.81 11.42 -14.39
CA PRO A 152 -5.57 10.23 -14.03
C PRO A 152 -4.69 9.29 -13.22
N ALA A 153 -5.25 8.66 -12.19
CA ALA A 153 -4.52 7.70 -11.36
C ALA A 153 -3.80 6.70 -12.26
N THR A 154 -2.46 6.77 -12.28
CA THR A 154 -1.67 5.91 -13.15
C THR A 154 -1.92 4.46 -12.75
N LEU A 155 -1.93 3.54 -13.73
CA LEU A 155 -2.10 2.11 -13.46
C LEU A 155 -1.07 1.59 -12.43
N LEU A 156 0.12 2.22 -12.40
CA LEU A 156 1.17 1.96 -11.43
C LEU A 156 0.77 2.39 -10.02
N GLY A 157 0.25 3.60 -9.84
CA GLY A 157 -0.25 4.09 -8.55
C GLY A 157 -1.39 3.22 -8.01
N ALA A 158 -2.39 2.93 -8.84
CA ALA A 158 -3.52 2.07 -8.46
C ALA A 158 -3.07 0.65 -8.12
N GLY A 159 -2.16 0.08 -8.91
CA GLY A 159 -1.58 -1.25 -8.64
C GLY A 159 -0.78 -1.30 -7.33
N THR A 160 -0.03 -0.23 -7.04
CA THR A 160 0.72 -0.10 -5.77
C THR A 160 -0.24 -0.10 -4.59
N VAL A 161 -1.27 0.76 -4.60
CA VAL A 161 -2.27 0.81 -3.53
C VAL A 161 -2.97 -0.53 -3.35
N ALA A 162 -3.34 -1.21 -4.44
CA ALA A 162 -3.96 -2.53 -4.38
C ALA A 162 -3.06 -3.56 -3.68
N LEU A 163 -1.76 -3.58 -3.99
CA LEU A 163 -0.80 -4.47 -3.32
C LEU A 163 -0.62 -4.11 -1.85
N GLU A 164 -0.55 -2.82 -1.50
CA GLU A 164 -0.50 -2.37 -0.11
C GLU A 164 -1.73 -2.85 0.67
N MET A 165 -2.93 -2.79 0.08
CA MET A 165 -4.15 -3.30 0.71
C MET A 165 -4.08 -4.81 0.96
N VAL A 166 -3.56 -5.58 0.01
CA VAL A 166 -3.34 -7.03 0.18
C VAL A 166 -2.30 -7.29 1.28
N THR A 167 -1.25 -6.47 1.37
CA THR A 167 -0.25 -6.56 2.44
C THR A 167 -0.86 -6.25 3.81
N VAL A 168 -1.64 -5.17 3.96
CA VAL A 168 -2.37 -4.82 5.19
C VAL A 168 -3.29 -5.96 5.63
N LEU A 169 -4.09 -6.50 4.71
CA LEU A 169 -5.00 -7.60 5.00
C LEU A 169 -4.23 -8.85 5.48
N SER A 170 -3.16 -9.20 4.77
CA SER A 170 -2.37 -10.38 5.08
C SER A 170 -1.64 -10.24 6.42
N LEU A 171 -1.03 -9.09 6.70
CA LEU A 171 -0.38 -8.80 7.99
C LEU A 171 -1.40 -8.79 9.14
N THR A 172 -2.59 -8.23 8.93
CA THR A 172 -3.68 -8.27 9.92
C THR A 172 -4.09 -9.72 10.20
N ALA A 173 -4.16 -10.57 9.18
CA ALA A 173 -4.44 -11.99 9.35
C ALA A 173 -3.32 -12.75 10.09
N LEU A 174 -2.09 -12.24 10.12
CA LEU A 174 -0.98 -12.81 10.89
C LEU A 174 -0.99 -12.43 12.38
N LEU A 175 -1.72 -11.39 12.78
CA LEU A 175 -1.80 -10.99 14.19
C LEU A 175 -2.45 -12.09 15.06
N PRO A 176 -2.14 -12.16 16.37
CA PRO A 176 -2.85 -13.05 17.28
C PRO A 176 -4.34 -12.67 17.37
N ALA A 177 -5.22 -13.64 17.60
CA ALA A 177 -6.68 -13.43 17.62
C ALA A 177 -7.13 -12.27 18.52
N ARG A 178 -6.48 -12.08 19.67
CA ARG A 178 -6.75 -10.97 20.61
C ARG A 178 -6.53 -9.57 20.02
N TRP A 179 -5.69 -9.44 19.00
CA TRP A 179 -5.37 -8.17 18.36
C TRP A 179 -6.10 -7.97 17.03
N ARG A 180 -6.53 -9.05 16.37
CA ARG A 180 -7.18 -8.98 15.04
C ARG A 180 -8.44 -8.13 15.05
N GLY A 181 -9.28 -8.28 16.07
CA GLY A 181 -10.51 -7.48 16.19
C GLY A 181 -10.22 -5.99 16.32
N GLY A 182 -9.27 -5.62 17.19
CA GLY A 182 -8.85 -4.24 17.37
C GLY A 182 -8.24 -3.64 16.09
N ALA A 183 -7.36 -4.37 15.42
CA ALA A 183 -6.76 -3.93 14.15
C ALA A 183 -7.80 -3.78 13.03
N ALA A 184 -8.71 -4.75 12.87
CA ALA A 184 -9.79 -4.67 11.90
C ALA A 184 -10.73 -3.48 12.18
N ASN A 185 -11.11 -3.26 13.44
CA ASN A 185 -11.92 -2.11 13.83
C ASN A 185 -11.20 -0.79 13.55
N ALA A 186 -9.90 -0.69 13.84
CA ALA A 186 -9.10 0.49 13.55
C ALA A 186 -9.03 0.77 12.04
N LEU A 187 -8.83 -0.26 11.21
CA LEU A 187 -8.85 -0.15 9.75
C LEU A 187 -10.23 0.29 9.23
N LEU A 188 -11.32 -0.26 9.78
CA LEU A 188 -12.69 0.13 9.43
C LEU A 188 -12.98 1.58 9.84
N LEU A 189 -12.58 1.99 11.04
CA LEU A 189 -12.71 3.37 11.50
C LEU A 189 -11.90 4.33 10.64
N LEU A 190 -10.68 3.95 10.27
CA LEU A 190 -9.85 4.73 9.36
C LEU A 190 -10.51 4.85 7.98
N GLY A 191 -11.00 3.74 7.42
CA GLY A 191 -11.73 3.76 6.14
C GLY A 191 -13.00 4.60 6.19
N ALA A 192 -13.79 4.48 7.26
CA ALA A 192 -14.99 5.28 7.47
C ALA A 192 -14.66 6.77 7.64
N ALA A 193 -13.61 7.10 8.39
CA ALA A 193 -13.14 8.47 8.54
C ALA A 193 -12.67 9.07 7.21
N THR A 194 -11.84 8.34 6.45
CA THR A 194 -11.42 8.76 5.10
C THR A 194 -12.63 8.98 4.19
N TRP A 195 -13.62 8.09 4.23
CA TRP A 195 -14.83 8.22 3.43
C TRP A 195 -15.67 9.44 3.85
N LEU A 196 -15.81 9.71 5.15
CA LEU A 196 -16.52 10.89 5.66
C LEU A 196 -15.78 12.20 5.31
N LEU A 197 -14.46 12.22 5.42
CA LEU A 197 -13.65 13.37 5.03
C LEU A 197 -13.75 13.64 3.52
N TRP A 198 -13.82 12.59 2.70
CA TRP A 198 -14.09 12.72 1.27
C TRP A 198 -15.49 13.28 1.00
N LEU A 199 -16.54 12.72 1.63
CA LEU A 199 -17.91 13.20 1.48
C LEU A 199 -18.11 14.67 1.89
N THR A 200 -17.36 15.11 2.89
CA THR A 200 -17.42 16.49 3.39
C THR A 200 -16.57 17.46 2.56
N GLY A 201 -15.87 16.98 1.53
CA GLY A 201 -15.01 17.78 0.67
C GLY A 201 -13.68 18.18 1.33
N VAL A 202 -13.34 17.60 2.49
CA VAL A 202 -12.05 17.82 3.16
C VAL A 202 -10.93 17.07 2.45
N LEU A 203 -11.22 15.87 1.93
CA LEU A 203 -10.36 15.14 1.02
C LEU A 203 -10.95 15.28 -0.39
N ALA A 204 -10.24 15.95 -1.30
CA ALA A 204 -10.69 16.19 -2.68
C ALA A 204 -10.22 15.12 -3.66
#